data_AF-A0A1F4JJS8-F1
#
_entry.id   AF-A0A1F4JJS8-F1
#
_cell.length_a   1.000
_cell.length_b   1.000
_cell.length_c   1.000
_cell.angle_alpha   90.00
_cell.angle_beta   90.00
_cell.angle_gamma   90.00
#
_symmetry.space_group_name_H-M   'P 1'
#
loop_
_entity.id
_entity.type
_entity.pdbx_description
1 polymer ?
#
loop_
_entity_poly.entity_id
_entity_poly.type
_entity_poly.pdbx_seq_one_letter_code
_entity_poly.pdbx_strand_id
1 'polypeptide(L)' 'MPILEYTRSHGQCLTYTIAYDHGEYFIQRDNHLKKAVPDAIAIGISPDEAKPPLMLRMAIADIEALLGMDE' A
#
# COMPACT_ATOMS: atom_id res chain seq x y z
N MET A 1 -9.47 4.95 10.45
CA MET A 1 -8.44 4.57 9.47
C MET A 1 -7.13 4.30 10.20
N PRO A 2 -6.62 3.06 10.26
CA PRO A 2 -5.25 2.81 10.68
C PRO A 2 -4.29 3.39 9.64
N ILE A 3 -3.28 4.12 10.13
CA ILE A 3 -2.21 4.69 9.31
C ILE A 3 -0.95 3.92 9.66
N LEU A 4 -0.30 3.35 8.64
CA LEU A 4 0.92 2.56 8.80
C LEU A 4 2.06 3.22 8.04
N GLU A 5 3.18 3.41 8.72
CA GLU A 5 4.40 3.92 8.12
C GLU A 5 5.30 2.75 7.74
N TYR A 6 5.65 2.68 6.46
CA TYR A 6 6.59 1.71 5.94
C TYR A 6 7.85 2.44 5.46
N THR A 7 8.96 2.15 6.11
CA THR A 7 10.28 2.63 5.71
C THR A 7 11.04 1.48 5.08
N ARG A 8 11.44 1.65 3.81
CA ARG A 8 12.26 0.65 3.12
C ARG A 8 13.69 0.66 3.69
N SER A 9 14.21 -0.53 4.02
CA SER A 9 15.58 -0.69 4.53
C SER A 9 16.63 -1.01 3.46
N HIS A 10 16.20 -1.32 2.23
CA HIS A 10 17.06 -1.68 1.12
C HIS A 10 17.01 -0.57 0.04
N GLY A 11 18.16 -0.03 -0.38
CA GLY A 11 18.22 1.10 -1.32
C GLY A 11 17.93 2.46 -0.66
N GLN A 12 17.23 3.35 -1.37
CA GLN A 12 16.88 4.69 -0.85
C GLN A 12 15.86 4.58 0.28
N CYS A 13 16.20 5.15 1.44
CA CYS A 13 15.32 5.20 2.62
C CYS A 13 14.15 6.14 2.32
N LEU A 14 13.03 5.55 1.91
CA LEU A 14 11.80 6.26 1.58
C LEU A 14 10.71 5.80 2.56
N THR A 15 10.05 6.77 3.18
CA THR A 15 8.93 6.53 4.11
C THR A 15 7.62 6.70 3.37
N TYR A 16 6.83 5.63 3.35
CA TYR A 16 5.51 5.58 2.76
C TYR A 16 4.46 5.52 3.85
N THR A 17 3.38 6.26 3.67
CA THR A 17 2.19 6.22 4.50
C THR A 17 1.14 5.38 3.80
N ILE A 18 0.69 4.31 4.46
CA ILE A 18 -0.36 3.43 3.97
C ILE A 18 -1.62 3.72 4.79
N ALA A 19 -2.64 4.25 4.15
CA ALA A 19 -3.96 4.46 4.74
C ALA A 19 -4.91 3.37 4.24
N TYR A 20 -5.62 2.72 5.15
CA TYR A 20 -6.60 1.69 4.84
C TYR A 20 -8.01 2.12 5.27
N ASP A 21 -8.98 1.95 4.37
CA ASP A 21 -10.40 2.17 4.65
C ASP A 21 -11.26 1.17 3.87
N HIS A 22 -12.09 0.39 4.57
CA HIS A 22 -13.13 -0.49 4.00
C HIS A 22 -12.76 -1.35 2.77
N GLY A 23 -11.53 -1.85 2.68
CA GLY A 23 -11.05 -2.68 1.55
C GLY A 23 -10.23 -1.91 0.52
N GLU A 24 -10.15 -0.59 0.66
CA GLU A 24 -9.32 0.30 -0.13
C GLU A 24 -8.01 0.61 0.62
N TYR A 25 -6.93 0.79 -0.13
CA TYR A 25 -5.71 1.34 0.44
C TYR A 25 -5.06 2.39 -0.45
N PHE A 26 -4.44 3.36 0.22
CA PHE A 26 -3.77 4.49 -0.38
C PHE A 26 -2.31 4.48 0.05
N ILE A 27 -1.41 4.59 -0.92
CA ILE A 27 0.02 4.73 -0.70
C ILE A 27 0.37 6.19 -0.94
N GLN A 28 0.84 6.86 0.11
CA GLN A 28 1.31 8.25 0.08
C GLN A 28 2.80 8.30 0.38
N ARG A 29 3.49 9.28 -0.20
CA ARG A 29 4.90 9.60 0.06
C ARG A 29 5.09 11.09 -0.04
N ASP A 30 5.76 11.72 0.93
CA ASP A 30 5.98 13.17 0.95
C ASP A 30 4.66 13.97 0.80
N ASN A 31 3.58 13.49 1.43
CA ASN A 31 2.23 14.06 1.32
C ASN A 31 1.63 14.03 -0.10
N HIS A 32 2.24 13.30 -1.04
CA HIS A 32 1.72 13.04 -2.38
C HIS A 32 1.18 11.61 -2.50
N LEU A 33 -0.01 11.47 -3.08
CA LEU A 33 -0.57 10.17 -3.41
C LEU A 33 0.25 9.54 -4.54
N LYS A 34 0.83 8.35 -4.28
CA LYS A 34 1.60 7.58 -5.27
C LYS A 34 0.73 6.54 -5.95
N LYS A 35 -0.14 5.89 -5.19
CA LYS A 35 -1.05 4.86 -5.69
C LYS A 35 -2.33 4.82 -4.85
N ALA A 36 -3.46 4.64 -5.52
CA ALA A 36 -4.73 4.33 -4.91
C ALA A 36 -5.22 3.02 -5.51
N VAL A 37 -5.58 2.06 -4.66
CA VAL A 37 -6.19 0.80 -5.09
C VAL A 37 -7.65 0.85 -4.67
N PRO A 38 -8.58 1.05 -5.63
CA PRO A 38 -10.00 1.16 -5.36
C PRO A 38 -10.55 -0.23 -5.08
N ASP A 39 -10.70 -0.55 -3.79
CA ASP A 39 -11.43 -1.70 -3.25
C ASP A 39 -10.85 -3.11 -3.52
N ALA A 40 -10.97 -3.96 -2.50
CA ALA A 40 -10.61 -5.37 -2.53
C ALA A 40 -11.29 -6.11 -3.69
N ILE A 41 -12.49 -5.68 -4.10
CA ILE A 41 -13.21 -6.28 -5.22
C ILE A 41 -12.54 -5.98 -6.57
N ALA A 42 -11.88 -4.83 -6.77
CA ALA A 42 -11.18 -4.53 -8.03
C ALA A 42 -9.92 -5.36 -8.23
N ILE A 43 -9.37 -5.91 -7.14
CA ILE A 43 -8.24 -6.85 -7.14
C ILE A 43 -8.68 -8.32 -6.98
N GLY A 44 -9.99 -8.59 -6.99
CA GLY A 44 -10.57 -9.94 -6.92
C GLY A 44 -10.53 -10.59 -5.53
N ILE A 45 -10.37 -9.81 -4.47
CA ILE A 45 -10.36 -10.27 -3.08
C ILE A 45 -11.76 -10.10 -2.47
N SER A 46 -12.27 -11.16 -1.86
CA SER A 46 -13.54 -11.09 -1.14
C SER A 46 -13.42 -10.08 0.02
N PRO A 47 -14.43 -9.26 0.30
CA PRO A 47 -14.37 -8.29 1.40
C PRO A 47 -14.16 -8.94 2.79
N ASP A 48 -14.51 -10.22 2.96
CA ASP A 48 -14.18 -10.99 4.17
C ASP A 48 -12.68 -11.34 4.27
N GLU A 49 -12.02 -11.50 3.12
CA GLU A 49 -10.59 -11.79 2.99
C GLU A 49 -9.75 -10.51 2.97
N ALA A 50 -10.36 -9.35 2.72
CA ALA A 50 -9.80 -8.01 2.72
C ALA A 50 -9.40 -7.52 4.13
N LYS A 51 -8.70 -8.36 4.88
CA LYS A 51 -8.29 -8.05 6.25
C LYS A 51 -7.11 -7.08 6.23
N PRO A 52 -7.01 -6.16 7.21
CA PRO A 52 -5.91 -5.21 7.33
C PRO A 52 -4.50 -5.81 7.13
N PRO A 53 -4.13 -6.98 7.70
CA PRO A 53 -2.81 -7.56 7.49
C PRO A 53 -2.54 -8.04 6.05
N LEU A 54 -3.56 -8.48 5.31
CA LEU A 54 -3.41 -8.87 3.90
C LEU A 54 -3.19 -7.62 3.05
N MET A 55 -4.03 -6.61 3.25
CA MET A 55 -3.95 -5.33 2.53
C MET A 55 -2.63 -4.62 2.76
N LEU A 56 -2.09 -4.67 3.98
CA LEU A 56 -0.76 -4.17 4.28
C LEU A 56 0.33 -4.88 3.46
N ARG A 57 0.29 -6.21 3.36
CA ARG A 57 1.26 -6.97 2.56
C ARG A 57 1.17 -6.61 1.08
N MET A 58 -0.04 -6.42 0.56
CA MET A 58 -0.24 -5.98 -0.82
C MET A 58 0.28 -4.57 -1.06
N ALA A 59 0.02 -3.65 -0.14
CA ALA A 59 0.53 -2.28 -0.22
C ALA A 59 2.08 -2.26 -0.19
N ILE A 60 2.72 -3.09 0.63
CA ILE A 60 4.19 -3.22 0.65
C ILE A 60 4.71 -3.78 -0.68
N ALA A 61 4.09 -4.84 -1.20
CA ALA A 61 4.47 -5.41 -2.50
C ALA A 61 4.32 -4.40 -3.64
N ASP A 62 3.27 -3.58 -3.61
CA ASP A 62 3.07 -2.47 -4.55
C ASP A 62 4.13 -1.38 -4.41
N ILE A 63 4.53 -1.03 -3.18
CA ILE A 63 5.63 -0.10 -2.95
C ILE A 63 6.93 -0.65 -3.53
N GLU A 64 7.20 -1.94 -3.34
CA GLU A 64 8.38 -2.59 -3.93
C GLU A 64 8.33 -2.62 -5.46
N ALA A 65 7.16 -2.88 -6.06
CA ALA A 65 6.96 -2.86 -7.51
C ALA A 65 7.09 -1.46 -8.11
N LEU A 66 6.54 -0.43 -7.45
CA LEU A 66 6.69 0.98 -7.84
C LEU A 66 8.16 1.42 -7.88
N LEU A 67 8.99 0.80 -7.04
CA LEU A 67 10.42 1.10 -6.96
C LEU A 67 11.27 0.24 -7.90
N GLY A 68 10.89 -1.02 -8.14
CA GLY A 68 11.60 -1.93 -9.05
C GLY A 68 11.43 -1.62 -10.54
N MET A 69 10.49 -0.73 -10.91
CA MET A 69 10.35 -0.20 -12.28
C MET A 69 11.27 1.00 -12.58
N ASP A 70 12.00 1.51 -11.58
CA ASP A 70 12.90 2.68 -11.71
C ASP A 70 14.39 2.27 -11.82
N GLU A 71 14.70 0.96 -11.89
CA GLU A 71 16.04 0.38 -12.16
C GLU A 71 16.12 -0.20 -13.59
#